data_AF-A0A955UDL5-F1
#
_entry.id   AF-A0A955UDL5-F1
#
_cell.length_a   1.000
_cell.length_b   1.000
_cell.length_c   1.000
_cell.angle_alpha   90.00
_cell.angle_beta   90.00
_cell.angle_gamma   90.00
#
_symmetry.space_group_name_H-M   'P 1'
#
loop_
_entity.id
_entity.type
_entity.pdbx_description
1 polymer ?
#
loop_
_entity_poly.entity_id
_entity_poly.type
_entity_poly.pdbx_seq_one_letter_code
_entity_poly.pdbx_strand_id
1 'polypeptide(L)'
;MKKLGMYGMLLGLVNGLWLFGLPLSAFPTVGWETGDMVLDFGLNLESGESTVLVDKVEVGEPFFVELTWRLNAQNCLLHVQTSSGQDGSLSTTLVMDDGLFNGAVSHAVFYNVDEVVITAQEGQRCEIHPSRDEFLVVARAPRAPVASEKGWANAPIGAVVVLFRATTFFLPHDVTILPGQKVMWIYADGAQESHSVTSGGCRVNDCSGGGNQFNSGLNLNKPGQRFEHVFKDPGTFSYHCDLHLGSMQGTVIVKEALSIP
;
A
#
# COMPACT_ATOMS: atom_id res chain seq x y z
N MET A 1 -21.00 -69.37 -36.67
CA MET A 1 -20.08 -70.30 -37.37
C MET A 1 -19.04 -69.49 -38.13
N LYS A 2 -17.76 -69.89 -38.06
CA LYS A 2 -16.56 -69.42 -38.81
C LYS A 2 -16.13 -67.96 -38.55
N LYS A 3 -15.12 -67.63 -37.72
CA LYS A 3 -13.65 -67.87 -37.70
C LYS A 3 -12.89 -67.39 -38.95
N LEU A 4 -11.95 -66.45 -38.74
CA LEU A 4 -10.56 -66.32 -39.24
C LEU A 4 -9.99 -65.03 -38.56
N GLY A 5 -8.94 -65.01 -37.73
CA GLY A 5 -7.52 -65.33 -37.96
C GLY A 5 -6.80 -64.07 -38.49
N MET A 6 -5.63 -63.59 -38.06
CA MET A 6 -4.55 -64.05 -37.18
C MET A 6 -3.47 -62.92 -37.12
N TYR A 7 -2.53 -63.04 -36.17
CA TYR A 7 -1.16 -62.46 -36.14
C TYR A 7 -0.87 -61.11 -35.47
N GLY A 8 0.09 -61.16 -34.52
CA GLY A 8 0.88 -60.00 -34.08
C GLY A 8 1.48 -60.14 -32.67
N MET A 9 2.45 -61.03 -32.47
CA MET A 9 3.27 -61.09 -31.25
C MET A 9 4.41 -60.06 -31.36
N LEU A 10 4.59 -59.18 -30.39
CA LEU A 10 5.85 -58.45 -30.20
C LEU A 10 6.10 -58.20 -28.70
N LEU A 11 7.16 -58.80 -28.17
CA LEU A 11 7.78 -58.42 -26.90
C LEU A 11 8.47 -57.06 -27.06
N GLY A 12 8.36 -56.21 -26.04
CA GLY A 12 9.17 -55.01 -25.88
C GLY A 12 9.15 -54.55 -24.42
N LEU A 13 10.23 -54.89 -23.70
CA LEU A 13 10.61 -54.33 -22.40
C LEU A 13 10.87 -52.82 -22.52
N VAL A 14 10.98 -52.17 -21.34
CA VAL A 14 11.57 -50.83 -21.09
C VAL A 14 10.52 -49.70 -21.27
N ASN A 15 10.20 -48.83 -20.30
CA ASN A 15 10.99 -48.21 -19.25
C ASN A 15 10.06 -47.77 -18.10
N GLY A 16 10.56 -47.82 -16.86
CA GLY A 16 9.89 -47.19 -15.73
C GLY A 16 9.66 -45.70 -16.01
N LEU A 17 8.38 -45.31 -16.05
CA LEU A 17 8.03 -43.90 -15.92
C LEU A 17 8.43 -43.48 -14.50
N TRP A 18 9.62 -42.90 -14.39
CA TRP A 18 9.86 -41.85 -13.42
C TRP A 18 8.76 -40.81 -13.68
N LEU A 19 7.74 -40.81 -12.83
CA LEU A 19 6.92 -39.63 -12.62
C LEU A 19 7.90 -38.59 -12.06
N PHE A 20 8.56 -37.87 -12.97
CA PHE A 20 9.10 -36.56 -12.68
C PHE A 20 7.93 -35.82 -12.05
N GLY A 21 7.99 -35.66 -10.73
CA GLY A 21 7.16 -34.69 -10.04
C GLY A 21 7.31 -33.42 -10.84
N LEU A 22 6.21 -32.96 -11.44
CA LEU A 22 6.14 -31.63 -11.98
C LEU A 22 6.72 -30.73 -10.88
N PRO A 23 7.70 -29.86 -11.17
CA PRO A 23 8.06 -28.87 -10.17
C PRO A 23 6.74 -28.20 -9.80
N LEU A 24 6.39 -28.19 -8.51
CA LEU A 24 5.34 -27.30 -8.06
C LEU A 24 5.69 -25.96 -8.66
N SER A 25 4.84 -25.47 -9.55
CA SER A 25 4.89 -24.12 -10.02
C SER A 25 4.81 -23.26 -8.77
N ALA A 26 5.97 -22.83 -8.29
CA ALA A 26 6.07 -21.84 -7.23
C ALA A 26 5.48 -20.59 -7.84
N PHE A 27 4.22 -20.32 -7.51
CA PHE A 27 3.64 -19.03 -7.77
C PHE A 27 4.46 -18.02 -6.97
N PRO A 28 5.02 -16.97 -7.58
CA PRO A 28 5.57 -15.87 -6.82
C PRO A 28 4.42 -15.25 -6.03
N THR A 29 4.35 -15.57 -4.75
CA THR A 29 3.52 -14.84 -3.80
C THR A 29 4.26 -13.56 -3.49
N VAL A 30 4.00 -12.50 -4.23
CA VAL A 30 4.13 -11.18 -3.62
C VAL A 30 2.92 -11.12 -2.71
N GLY A 31 3.11 -11.33 -1.42
CA GLY A 31 2.17 -11.05 -0.34
C GLY A 31 2.88 -10.10 0.61
N TRP A 32 2.18 -9.51 1.56
CA TRP A 32 2.90 -9.12 2.78
C TRP A 32 3.52 -10.36 3.43
N GLU A 33 4.54 -10.19 4.25
CA GLU A 33 4.85 -11.18 5.29
C GLU A 33 4.30 -10.70 6.64
N THR A 34 4.16 -11.60 7.60
CA THR A 34 3.91 -11.21 8.99
C THR A 34 4.96 -10.16 9.43
N GLY A 35 4.52 -8.95 9.79
CA GLY A 35 5.32 -7.98 10.56
C GLY A 35 5.48 -6.56 10.00
N ASP A 36 4.96 -6.21 8.83
CA ASP A 36 4.95 -4.79 8.41
C ASP A 36 4.06 -3.94 9.32
N MET A 37 4.48 -2.69 9.59
CA MET A 37 3.92 -1.88 10.68
C MET A 37 3.14 -0.66 10.17
N VAL A 38 1.93 -0.50 10.71
CA VAL A 38 1.12 0.72 10.62
C VAL A 38 0.98 1.32 12.00
N LEU A 39 1.19 2.63 12.08
CA LEU A 39 0.92 3.44 13.26
C LEU A 39 -0.08 4.53 12.87
N ASP A 40 -1.32 4.36 13.27
CA ASP A 40 -2.44 5.27 13.05
C ASP A 40 -3.01 5.83 14.37
N PHE A 41 -2.66 5.23 15.51
CA PHE A 41 -2.85 5.77 16.86
C PHE A 41 -1.88 5.13 17.86
N GLY A 42 -1.71 5.74 19.03
CA GLY A 42 -0.97 5.16 20.18
C GLY A 42 0.47 5.62 20.35
N LEU A 43 1.06 6.31 19.36
CA LEU A 43 2.31 7.03 19.56
C LEU A 43 2.03 8.30 20.36
N ASN A 44 2.70 8.45 21.50
CA ASN A 44 2.70 9.67 22.31
C ASN A 44 4.04 9.79 23.03
N LEU A 45 4.86 10.74 22.59
CA LEU A 45 6.19 11.01 23.10
C LEU A 45 6.24 12.42 23.69
N GLU A 46 6.81 12.54 24.89
CA GLU A 46 7.15 13.82 25.50
C GLU A 46 8.40 14.45 24.85
N SER A 47 8.67 15.71 25.18
CA SER A 47 9.80 16.47 24.62
C SER A 47 11.12 15.72 24.73
N GLY A 48 11.77 15.51 23.59
CA GLY A 48 13.06 14.82 23.50
C GLY A 48 13.00 13.29 23.63
N GLU A 49 11.82 12.71 23.89
CA GLU A 49 11.66 11.26 23.89
C GLU A 49 11.73 10.70 22.47
N SER A 50 12.25 9.48 22.38
CA SER A 50 12.35 8.72 21.14
C SER A 50 11.90 7.29 21.36
N THR A 51 11.36 6.67 20.32
CA THR A 51 11.08 5.23 20.31
C THR A 51 11.49 4.60 19.00
N VAL A 52 11.99 3.36 19.09
CA VAL A 52 12.31 2.52 17.93
C VAL A 52 11.00 1.89 17.46
N LEU A 53 10.65 2.14 16.21
CA LEU A 53 9.43 1.61 15.60
C LEU A 53 9.66 0.20 15.07
N VAL A 54 10.81 -0.04 14.46
CA VAL A 54 11.24 -1.36 14.02
C VAL A 54 12.75 -1.35 13.89
N ASP A 55 13.38 -2.47 14.24
CA ASP A 55 14.81 -2.68 14.11
C ASP A 55 15.17 -4.03 13.48
N LYS A 56 16.44 -4.15 13.09
CA LYS A 56 17.02 -5.36 12.50
C LYS A 56 17.09 -6.53 13.47
N VAL A 57 17.02 -6.32 14.78
CA VAL A 57 17.03 -7.40 15.77
C VAL A 57 15.68 -8.10 15.75
N GLU A 58 14.59 -7.33 15.68
CA GLU A 58 13.23 -7.83 15.49
C GLU A 58 13.03 -8.46 14.11
N VAL A 59 13.61 -7.87 13.07
CA VAL A 59 13.51 -8.37 11.67
C VAL A 59 14.47 -9.54 11.40
N GLY A 60 15.57 -9.65 12.15
CA GLY A 60 16.61 -10.67 12.00
C GLY A 60 17.75 -10.28 11.05
N GLU A 61 17.57 -9.27 10.21
CA GLU A 61 18.57 -8.74 9.28
C GLU A 61 18.29 -7.27 8.95
N PRO A 62 19.30 -6.50 8.48
CA PRO A 62 19.04 -5.17 7.92
C PRO A 62 18.05 -5.27 6.76
N PHE A 63 17.09 -4.36 6.72
CA PHE A 63 15.90 -4.50 5.88
C PHE A 63 15.69 -3.30 4.95
N PHE A 64 14.75 -3.44 4.03
CA PHE A 64 14.27 -2.34 3.20
C PHE A 64 13.21 -1.57 3.96
N VAL A 65 13.09 -0.26 3.76
CA VAL A 65 11.92 0.47 4.25
C VAL A 65 11.38 1.40 3.17
N GLU A 66 10.07 1.33 2.93
CA GLU A 66 9.31 2.41 2.28
C GLU A 66 8.37 3.03 3.32
N LEU A 67 8.61 4.31 3.60
CA LEU A 67 7.86 5.12 4.53
C LEU A 67 6.80 5.92 3.78
N THR A 68 5.58 5.96 4.31
CA THR A 68 4.54 6.90 3.87
C THR A 68 3.88 7.49 5.11
N TRP A 69 3.80 8.81 5.20
CA TRP A 69 3.34 9.45 6.42
C TRP A 69 2.63 10.78 6.18
N ARG A 70 1.75 11.11 7.12
CA ARG A 70 1.23 12.46 7.34
C ARG A 70 1.38 12.74 8.82
N LEU A 71 2.46 13.40 9.18
CA LEU A 71 2.79 13.73 10.57
C LEU A 71 3.00 15.22 10.70
N ASN A 72 2.77 15.74 11.90
CA ASN A 72 3.23 17.08 12.23
C ASN A 72 4.76 17.10 12.31
N ALA A 73 5.40 17.52 11.23
CA ALA A 73 6.85 17.63 11.13
C ALA A 73 7.45 18.77 11.98
N GLN A 74 6.65 19.60 12.66
CA GLN A 74 7.13 20.48 13.73
C GLN A 74 7.21 19.78 15.09
N ASN A 75 6.53 18.64 15.25
CA ASN A 75 6.49 17.91 16.51
C ASN A 75 7.26 16.59 16.44
N CYS A 76 7.18 15.89 15.31
CA CYS A 76 7.71 14.53 15.11
C CYS A 76 8.82 14.53 14.06
N LEU A 77 9.97 13.94 14.40
CA LEU A 77 11.08 13.69 13.46
C LEU A 77 11.24 12.19 13.24
N LEU A 78 11.32 11.78 11.98
CA LEU A 78 11.63 10.42 11.58
C LEU A 78 13.11 10.30 11.25
N HIS A 79 13.78 9.32 11.84
CA HIS A 79 15.17 8.98 11.56
C HIS A 79 15.26 7.54 11.09
N VAL A 80 16.17 7.31 10.14
CA VAL A 80 16.55 5.98 9.68
C VAL A 80 18.02 5.79 9.97
N GLN A 81 18.35 4.73 10.71
CA GLN A 81 19.72 4.27 10.87
C GLN A 81 20.03 3.19 9.84
N THR A 82 21.20 3.29 9.23
CA THR A 82 21.71 2.31 8.25
C THR A 82 23.13 1.92 8.63
N SER A 83 23.48 0.65 8.49
CA SER A 83 24.87 0.20 8.63
C SER A 83 25.56 0.05 7.26
N SER A 84 26.81 0.49 7.17
CA SER A 84 27.67 0.18 6.02
C SER A 84 28.37 -1.16 6.24
N GLY A 85 28.16 -2.10 5.31
CA GLY A 85 28.67 -3.48 5.41
C GLY A 85 30.19 -3.66 5.41
N GLN A 86 31.00 -2.60 5.30
CA GLN A 86 32.47 -2.70 5.26
C GLN A 86 33.19 -2.33 6.57
N ASP A 87 32.57 -1.59 7.49
CA ASP A 87 33.18 -1.21 8.79
C ASP A 87 32.23 -1.24 9.99
N GLY A 88 30.93 -1.50 9.77
CA GLY A 88 29.92 -1.43 10.83
C GLY A 88 29.61 0.00 11.29
N SER A 89 30.05 1.02 10.55
CA SER A 89 29.71 2.42 10.80
C SER A 89 28.20 2.62 10.62
N LEU A 90 27.60 3.19 11.66
CA LEU A 90 26.18 3.55 11.69
C LEU A 90 26.02 4.97 11.18
N SER A 91 25.18 5.14 10.16
CA SER A 91 24.74 6.45 9.68
C SER A 91 23.29 6.66 10.07
N THR A 92 23.00 7.78 10.76
CA THR A 92 21.64 8.20 11.08
C THR A 92 21.23 9.32 10.12
N THR A 93 20.10 9.14 9.45
CA THR A 93 19.58 10.09 8.46
C THR A 93 18.21 10.60 8.90
N LEU A 94 18.02 11.91 8.93
CA LEU A 94 16.67 12.50 9.05
C LEU A 94 15.91 12.19 7.76
N VAL A 95 14.74 11.57 7.90
CA VAL A 95 13.87 11.22 6.77
C VAL A 95 13.26 12.49 6.20
N MET A 96 13.43 12.68 4.90
CA MET A 96 12.88 13.80 4.14
C MET A 96 11.95 13.26 3.06
N ASP A 97 10.91 14.02 2.72
CA ASP A 97 10.00 13.70 1.62
C ASP A 97 10.78 13.69 0.29
N ASP A 98 10.77 12.56 -0.41
CA ASP A 98 11.40 12.38 -1.71
C ASP A 98 10.61 13.04 -2.86
N GLY A 99 9.41 13.56 -2.56
CA GLY A 99 8.58 14.34 -3.47
C GLY A 99 7.72 13.48 -4.40
N LEU A 100 7.70 12.15 -4.23
CA LEU A 100 6.90 11.25 -5.08
C LEU A 100 5.41 11.64 -5.11
N PHE A 101 4.88 12.11 -3.98
CA PHE A 101 3.49 12.57 -3.85
C PHE A 101 3.35 14.09 -3.74
N ASN A 102 4.41 14.85 -4.02
CA ASN A 102 4.42 16.31 -4.01
C ASN A 102 3.84 16.91 -2.71
N GLY A 103 4.20 16.34 -1.56
CA GLY A 103 3.77 16.81 -0.24
C GLY A 103 2.30 16.57 0.12
N ALA A 104 1.50 15.92 -0.73
CA ALA A 104 0.11 15.54 -0.37
C ALA A 104 0.10 14.59 0.84
N VAL A 105 1.03 13.64 0.82
CA VAL A 105 1.56 12.88 1.96
C VAL A 105 3.06 12.76 1.71
N SER A 106 3.85 12.59 2.75
CA SER A 106 5.30 12.45 2.58
C SER A 106 5.68 11.00 2.33
N HIS A 107 6.73 10.79 1.54
CA HIS A 107 7.21 9.47 1.16
C HIS A 107 8.74 9.42 1.11
N ALA A 108 9.31 8.28 1.46
CA ALA A 108 10.75 8.05 1.36
C ALA A 108 11.06 6.57 1.34
N VAL A 109 12.17 6.21 0.69
CA VAL A 109 12.65 4.83 0.57
C VAL A 109 14.10 4.73 1.04
N PHE A 110 14.38 3.70 1.85
CA PHE A 110 15.70 3.38 2.37
C PHE A 110 16.02 1.89 2.21
N TYR A 111 17.31 1.57 2.11
CA TYR A 111 17.84 0.22 1.99
C TYR A 111 18.89 -0.03 3.07
N ASN A 112 19.08 -1.29 3.47
CA ASN A 112 20.03 -1.67 4.54
C ASN A 112 19.75 -0.91 5.84
N VAL A 113 18.47 -0.83 6.20
CA VAL A 113 17.99 -0.17 7.40
C VAL A 113 18.25 -1.07 8.60
N ASP A 114 18.87 -0.49 9.61
CA ASP A 114 19.07 -1.12 10.91
C ASP A 114 17.92 -0.76 11.85
N GLU A 115 17.49 0.51 11.89
CA GLU A 115 16.44 0.99 12.79
C GLU A 115 15.64 2.12 12.14
N VAL A 116 14.32 2.13 12.37
CA VAL A 116 13.45 3.28 12.12
C VAL A 116 13.06 3.87 13.48
N VAL A 117 13.38 5.13 13.70
CA VAL A 117 13.18 5.81 14.99
C VAL A 117 12.31 7.04 14.78
N ILE A 118 11.37 7.26 15.68
CA ILE A 118 10.62 8.52 15.76
C ILE A 118 10.97 9.25 17.05
N THR A 119 11.11 10.57 16.95
CA THR A 119 11.55 11.44 18.05
C THR A 119 10.63 12.65 18.16
N ALA A 120 10.27 13.03 19.38
CA ALA A 120 9.62 14.30 19.66
C ALA A 120 10.64 15.43 19.65
N GLN A 121 10.33 16.52 18.94
CA GLN A 121 11.16 17.71 18.93
C GLN A 121 11.21 18.36 20.32
N GLU A 122 12.32 19.04 20.61
CA GLU A 122 12.50 19.75 21.88
C GLU A 122 11.38 20.77 22.09
N GLY A 123 10.77 20.74 23.28
CA GLY A 123 9.61 21.53 23.66
C GLY A 123 8.29 21.11 22.99
N GLN A 124 8.27 20.02 22.22
CA GLN A 124 7.08 19.54 21.50
C GLN A 124 6.64 18.17 22.01
N ARG A 125 5.36 17.88 21.79
CA ARG A 125 4.77 16.57 22.01
C ARG A 125 4.51 15.92 20.66
N CYS A 126 5.12 14.76 20.42
CA CYS A 126 4.89 14.00 19.19
C CYS A 126 3.82 12.95 19.44
N GLU A 127 2.65 13.14 18.83
CA GLU A 127 1.54 12.20 18.88
C GLU A 127 1.04 11.94 17.46
N ILE A 128 0.53 10.73 17.21
CA ILE A 128 -0.29 10.46 16.02
C ILE A 128 -1.74 10.63 16.43
N HIS A 129 -2.34 11.75 16.02
CA HIS A 129 -3.69 12.11 16.42
C HIS A 129 -4.72 11.66 15.38
N PRO A 130 -5.61 10.69 15.69
CA PRO A 130 -6.55 10.15 14.71
C PRO A 130 -7.53 11.20 14.17
N SER A 131 -7.92 12.18 14.97
CA SER A 131 -8.79 13.28 14.51
C SER A 131 -8.13 14.29 13.56
N ARG A 132 -6.83 14.15 13.27
CA ARG A 132 -6.07 15.02 12.36
C ARG A 132 -5.63 14.30 11.09
N ASP A 133 -6.13 13.08 10.88
CA ASP A 133 -5.73 12.19 9.79
C ASP A 133 -4.21 11.98 9.75
N GLU A 134 -3.56 11.98 10.92
CA GLU A 134 -2.13 11.70 11.04
C GLU A 134 -1.90 10.19 11.03
N PHE A 135 -0.82 9.74 10.39
CA PHE A 135 -0.45 8.33 10.29
C PHE A 135 1.01 8.15 9.89
N LEU A 136 1.53 6.95 10.11
CA LEU A 136 2.83 6.47 9.65
C LEU A 136 2.74 5.01 9.21
N VAL A 137 3.32 4.73 8.04
CA VAL A 137 3.43 3.40 7.46
C VAL A 137 4.90 3.04 7.29
N VAL A 138 5.26 1.84 7.72
CA VAL A 138 6.60 1.28 7.57
C VAL A 138 6.49 -0.08 6.87
N ALA A 139 6.69 -0.09 5.56
CA ALA A 139 6.71 -1.32 4.77
C ALA A 139 8.13 -1.84 4.64
N ARG A 140 8.37 -3.13 4.94
CA ARG A 140 9.73 -3.65 5.15
C ARG A 140 10.28 -4.53 4.03
N ALA A 141 9.48 -4.77 2.99
CA ALA A 141 9.88 -5.53 1.81
C ALA A 141 10.04 -4.59 0.60
N PRO A 142 11.11 -4.72 -0.19
CA PRO A 142 11.26 -3.98 -1.43
C PRO A 142 10.14 -4.39 -2.37
N ARG A 143 9.27 -3.44 -2.64
CA ARG A 143 8.26 -3.58 -3.68
C ARG A 143 8.95 -3.31 -5.01
N ALA A 144 8.46 -3.93 -6.08
CA ALA A 144 8.95 -3.59 -7.42
C ALA A 144 8.96 -2.05 -7.51
N PRO A 145 10.11 -1.41 -7.76
CA PRO A 145 10.17 0.04 -7.80
C PRO A 145 9.09 0.49 -8.77
N VAL A 146 8.26 1.45 -8.35
CA VAL A 146 7.31 2.12 -9.24
C VAL A 146 8.13 2.98 -10.21
N ALA A 147 8.87 2.32 -11.10
CA ALA A 147 9.52 2.93 -12.23
C ALA A 147 8.38 3.37 -13.13
N SER A 148 7.97 4.64 -13.00
CA SER A 148 7.00 5.34 -13.86
C SER A 148 6.10 4.35 -14.62
N GLU A 149 5.25 3.63 -13.89
CA GLU A 149 4.63 2.45 -14.47
C GLU A 149 3.86 2.85 -15.72
N LYS A 150 4.24 2.23 -16.84
CA LYS A 150 3.58 2.42 -18.13
C LYS A 150 2.12 2.02 -17.98
N GLY A 151 1.23 3.01 -17.90
CA GLY A 151 -0.20 2.79 -17.65
C GLY A 151 -0.81 3.76 -16.65
N TRP A 152 0.01 4.49 -15.90
CA TRP A 152 -0.47 5.54 -15.02
C TRP A 152 -0.86 6.77 -15.82
N ALA A 153 -1.98 7.37 -15.45
CA ALA A 153 -2.48 8.59 -16.02
C ALA A 153 -1.49 9.73 -15.77
N ASN A 154 -1.10 10.39 -16.87
CA ASN A 154 -0.38 11.65 -16.85
C ASN A 154 -1.34 12.79 -16.50
N ALA A 155 -1.73 12.86 -15.23
CA ALA A 155 -2.59 13.88 -14.66
C ALA A 155 -2.01 14.33 -13.31
N PRO A 156 -2.14 15.62 -12.94
CA PRO A 156 -1.72 16.10 -11.63
C PRO A 156 -2.48 15.35 -10.53
N ILE A 157 -1.77 14.98 -9.46
CA ILE A 157 -2.40 14.41 -8.26
C ILE A 157 -3.17 15.53 -7.56
N GLY A 158 -4.48 15.37 -7.46
CA GLY A 158 -5.34 16.27 -6.70
C GLY A 158 -5.50 15.84 -5.25
N ALA A 159 -5.49 14.53 -4.99
CA ALA A 159 -5.58 13.98 -3.64
C ALA A 159 -4.95 12.57 -3.55
N VAL A 160 -4.51 12.24 -2.34
CA VAL A 160 -4.09 10.89 -1.94
C VAL A 160 -5.03 10.41 -0.84
N VAL A 161 -5.53 9.19 -0.97
CA VAL A 161 -6.38 8.51 0.00
C VAL A 161 -5.65 7.24 0.46
N VAL A 162 -5.48 7.05 1.76
CA VAL A 162 -4.77 5.92 2.34
C VAL A 162 -5.75 4.91 2.92
N LEU A 163 -5.48 3.62 2.69
CA LEU A 163 -6.32 2.49 3.10
C LEU A 163 -5.57 1.67 4.17
N PHE A 164 -6.18 1.48 5.33
CA PHE A 164 -5.62 0.74 6.45
C PHE A 164 -6.54 -0.43 6.85
N ARG A 165 -6.01 -1.46 7.52
CA ARG A 165 -6.79 -2.62 8.01
C ARG A 165 -7.29 -2.46 9.42
N ALA A 166 -6.50 -1.82 10.31
CA ALA A 166 -6.92 -1.59 11.70
C ALA A 166 -8.21 -0.76 11.78
N THR A 167 -8.58 -0.18 10.64
CA THR A 167 -9.65 0.76 10.49
C THR A 167 -10.30 0.55 9.13
N THR A 168 -11.52 0.04 9.09
CA THR A 168 -12.27 -0.23 7.84
C THR A 168 -12.73 1.05 7.13
N PHE A 169 -11.82 1.98 6.86
CA PHE A 169 -12.10 3.30 6.33
C PHE A 169 -11.05 3.77 5.31
N PHE A 170 -11.40 4.83 4.59
CA PHE A 170 -10.51 5.61 3.75
C PHE A 170 -10.03 6.85 4.53
N LEU A 171 -8.74 7.22 4.42
CA LEU A 171 -8.21 8.44 5.03
C LEU A 171 -7.55 9.40 4.02
N PRO A 172 -8.03 10.65 3.89
CA PRO A 172 -9.36 11.07 4.34
C PRO A 172 -10.46 10.31 3.57
N HIS A 173 -11.65 10.22 4.16
CA HIS A 173 -12.79 9.58 3.50
C HIS A 173 -13.29 10.44 2.33
N ASP A 174 -13.28 11.76 2.50
CA ASP A 174 -13.71 12.70 1.49
C ASP A 174 -12.53 13.57 1.03
N VAL A 175 -12.39 13.72 -0.29
CA VAL A 175 -11.36 14.56 -0.91
C VAL A 175 -11.98 15.54 -1.88
N THR A 176 -11.39 16.74 -1.99
CA THR A 176 -11.81 17.75 -2.96
C THR A 176 -10.68 18.05 -3.93
N ILE A 177 -10.94 17.93 -5.23
CA ILE A 177 -9.97 18.13 -6.31
C ILE A 177 -10.52 19.06 -7.40
N LEU A 178 -9.65 19.44 -8.34
CA LEU A 178 -10.01 20.18 -9.55
C LEU A 178 -10.27 19.22 -10.73
N PRO A 179 -11.07 19.62 -11.72
CA PRO A 179 -11.25 18.86 -12.96
C PRO A 179 -9.90 18.55 -13.64
N GLY A 180 -9.77 17.32 -14.14
CA GLY A 180 -8.56 16.82 -14.81
C GLY A 180 -7.48 16.31 -13.86
N GLN A 181 -7.66 16.42 -12.54
CA GLN A 181 -6.76 15.80 -11.56
C GLN A 181 -7.12 14.33 -11.30
N LYS A 182 -6.14 13.58 -10.79
CA LYS A 182 -6.35 12.22 -10.30
C LYS A 182 -6.42 12.14 -8.79
N VAL A 183 -7.20 11.19 -8.29
CA VAL A 183 -7.10 10.71 -6.91
C VAL A 183 -6.29 9.41 -6.94
N MET A 184 -5.35 9.29 -6.01
CA MET A 184 -4.56 8.08 -5.79
C MET A 184 -4.94 7.45 -4.47
N TRP A 185 -5.40 6.21 -4.52
CA TRP A 185 -5.65 5.37 -3.36
C TRP A 185 -4.44 4.49 -3.11
N ILE A 186 -3.94 4.45 -1.87
CA ILE A 186 -2.72 3.74 -1.49
C ILE A 186 -3.06 2.79 -0.36
N TYR A 187 -2.81 1.51 -0.56
CA TYR A 187 -2.95 0.53 0.50
C TYR A 187 -1.74 0.60 1.43
N ALA A 188 -1.96 0.74 2.72
CA ALA A 188 -0.92 1.04 3.69
C ALA A 188 -0.70 -0.07 4.72
N ASP A 189 -1.56 -1.08 4.81
CA ASP A 189 -1.58 -1.99 5.96
C ASP A 189 -0.96 -3.38 5.83
N GLY A 190 -0.08 -3.75 6.76
CA GLY A 190 0.66 -5.01 6.87
C GLY A 190 -0.06 -6.34 6.67
N ALA A 191 -1.37 -6.43 6.88
CA ALA A 191 -1.95 -7.69 7.29
C ALA A 191 -2.92 -8.30 6.27
N GLN A 192 -2.65 -8.09 4.99
CA GLN A 192 -3.13 -8.95 3.88
C GLN A 192 -4.66 -9.01 3.67
N GLU A 193 -5.46 -8.16 4.30
CA GLU A 193 -6.90 -8.10 3.99
C GLU A 193 -7.12 -7.29 2.71
N SER A 194 -7.85 -7.86 1.74
CA SER A 194 -8.13 -7.16 0.49
C SER A 194 -9.12 -6.01 0.69
N HIS A 195 -8.77 -4.84 0.18
CA HIS A 195 -9.69 -3.74 -0.06
C HIS A 195 -9.91 -3.55 -1.57
N SER A 196 -10.97 -2.81 -1.91
CA SER A 196 -11.16 -2.23 -3.24
C SER A 196 -11.52 -0.75 -3.14
N VAL A 197 -11.41 -0.08 -4.28
CA VAL A 197 -11.90 1.27 -4.53
C VAL A 197 -12.87 1.16 -5.70
N THR A 198 -14.15 1.16 -5.35
CA THR A 198 -15.24 0.90 -6.29
C THR A 198 -16.18 2.09 -6.32
N SER A 199 -16.39 2.66 -7.49
CA SER A 199 -17.32 3.78 -7.69
C SER A 199 -18.74 3.43 -7.26
N GLY A 200 -19.52 4.42 -6.84
CA GLY A 200 -20.88 4.25 -6.33
C GLY A 200 -20.93 4.21 -4.80
N GLY A 201 -22.07 4.61 -4.24
CA GLY A 201 -22.32 4.59 -2.80
C GLY A 201 -23.16 3.39 -2.38
N CYS A 202 -23.06 3.02 -1.11
CA CYS A 202 -23.83 1.95 -0.50
C CYS A 202 -25.03 2.50 0.28
N ARG A 203 -26.17 1.83 0.19
CA ARG A 203 -27.28 1.99 1.13
C ARG A 203 -27.17 0.92 2.21
N VAL A 204 -26.66 1.31 3.38
CA VAL A 204 -26.28 0.36 4.43
C VAL A 204 -25.26 -0.63 3.81
N ASN A 205 -25.60 -1.89 3.63
CA ASN A 205 -24.71 -2.90 3.05
C ASN A 205 -25.05 -3.25 1.59
N ASP A 206 -26.01 -2.56 0.99
CA ASP A 206 -26.33 -2.72 -0.42
C ASP A 206 -25.55 -1.71 -1.27
N CYS A 207 -24.47 -2.18 -1.89
CA CYS A 207 -23.64 -1.41 -2.82
C CYS A 207 -23.93 -1.79 -4.30
N SER A 208 -25.08 -2.43 -4.56
CA SER A 208 -25.44 -2.84 -5.91
C SER A 208 -25.52 -1.64 -6.86
N GLY A 209 -25.02 -1.82 -8.08
CA GLY A 209 -24.92 -0.75 -9.09
C GLY A 209 -23.67 0.11 -9.00
N GLY A 210 -22.76 -0.17 -8.05
CA GLY A 210 -21.40 0.36 -8.04
C GLY A 210 -20.48 -0.25 -9.12
N GLY A 211 -19.28 0.31 -9.27
CA GLY A 211 -18.21 -0.18 -10.14
C GLY A 211 -18.28 0.27 -11.59
N ASN A 212 -19.34 0.98 -11.99
CA ASN A 212 -19.57 1.36 -13.39
C ASN A 212 -18.59 2.43 -13.93
N GLN A 213 -18.04 3.30 -13.07
CA GLN A 213 -17.09 4.34 -13.49
C GLN A 213 -15.63 3.88 -13.31
N PHE A 214 -15.36 3.27 -12.16
CA PHE A 214 -14.08 2.66 -11.82
C PHE A 214 -14.25 1.57 -10.76
N ASN A 215 -13.35 0.60 -10.79
CA ASN A 215 -13.22 -0.47 -9.81
C ASN A 215 -11.77 -1.00 -9.83
N SER A 216 -11.08 -0.99 -8.69
CA SER A 216 -9.72 -1.53 -8.56
C SER A 216 -9.65 -3.07 -8.54
N GLY A 217 -10.79 -3.72 -8.31
CA GLY A 217 -10.91 -5.09 -7.82
C GLY A 217 -10.43 -5.22 -6.38
N LEU A 218 -10.58 -6.41 -5.80
CA LEU A 218 -10.08 -6.79 -4.46
C LEU A 218 -8.56 -7.04 -4.46
N ASN A 219 -7.82 -6.21 -5.18
CA ASN A 219 -6.41 -6.36 -5.49
C ASN A 219 -5.51 -5.45 -4.64
N LEU A 220 -6.10 -4.57 -3.82
CA LEU A 220 -5.38 -3.71 -2.88
C LEU A 220 -5.26 -4.47 -1.56
N ASN A 221 -4.19 -5.22 -1.42
CA ASN A 221 -3.96 -6.10 -0.27
C ASN A 221 -2.47 -6.20 0.09
N LYS A 222 -1.64 -5.26 -0.39
CA LYS A 222 -0.16 -5.14 -0.25
C LYS A 222 0.26 -3.68 -0.11
N PRO A 223 1.36 -3.36 0.61
CA PRO A 223 1.71 -1.99 0.97
C PRO A 223 2.02 -1.26 -0.31
N GLY A 224 1.63 0.00 -0.37
CA GLY A 224 1.69 0.86 -1.53
C GLY A 224 1.44 0.18 -2.87
N GLN A 225 0.59 -0.84 -2.89
CA GLN A 225 -0.28 -1.03 -4.03
C GLN A 225 -1.19 0.18 -4.11
N ARG A 226 -1.38 0.63 -5.34
CA ARG A 226 -2.04 1.90 -5.60
C ARG A 226 -3.11 1.68 -6.66
N PHE A 227 -4.19 2.43 -6.54
CA PHE A 227 -5.19 2.58 -7.57
C PHE A 227 -5.36 4.06 -7.86
N GLU A 228 -5.59 4.43 -9.12
CA GLU A 228 -5.81 5.82 -9.49
C GLU A 228 -6.94 6.00 -10.48
N HIS A 229 -7.61 7.14 -10.38
CA HIS A 229 -8.66 7.53 -11.32
C HIS A 229 -8.58 9.03 -11.61
N VAL A 230 -8.66 9.40 -12.89
CA VAL A 230 -8.70 10.79 -13.34
C VAL A 230 -10.15 11.24 -13.43
N PHE A 231 -10.49 12.28 -12.67
CA PHE A 231 -11.83 12.86 -12.71
C PHE A 231 -11.84 14.07 -13.65
N LYS A 232 -12.54 13.94 -14.78
CA LYS A 232 -12.54 14.97 -15.83
C LYS A 232 -13.63 16.02 -15.64
N ASP A 233 -14.77 15.60 -15.10
CA ASP A 233 -15.96 16.42 -15.03
C ASP A 233 -16.26 16.82 -13.57
N PRO A 234 -16.74 18.06 -13.33
CA PRO A 234 -17.24 18.46 -12.03
C PRO A 234 -18.36 17.54 -11.52
N GLY A 235 -18.42 17.35 -10.21
CA GLY A 235 -19.43 16.52 -9.59
C GLY A 235 -19.00 15.89 -8.28
N THR A 236 -19.92 15.12 -7.70
CA THR A 236 -19.71 14.38 -6.46
C THR A 236 -19.75 12.89 -6.77
N PHE A 237 -18.64 12.20 -6.49
CA PHE A 237 -18.43 10.81 -6.84
C PHE A 237 -18.23 9.98 -5.58
N SER A 238 -19.28 9.29 -5.14
CA SER A 238 -19.17 8.33 -4.04
C SER A 238 -18.38 7.10 -4.48
N TYR A 239 -17.68 6.48 -3.53
CA TYR A 239 -16.99 5.21 -3.71
C TYR A 239 -17.01 4.41 -2.41
N HIS A 240 -16.73 3.11 -2.51
CA HIS A 240 -16.72 2.17 -1.40
C HIS A 240 -15.69 1.05 -1.60
N CYS A 241 -15.49 0.24 -0.57
CA CYS A 241 -14.81 -1.05 -0.66
C CYS A 241 -15.86 -2.18 -0.80
N ASP A 242 -15.69 -3.08 -1.77
CA ASP A 242 -16.61 -4.20 -2.02
C ASP A 242 -16.59 -5.24 -0.88
N LEU A 243 -15.49 -5.32 -0.11
CA LEU A 243 -15.39 -6.23 1.04
C LEU A 243 -16.00 -5.61 2.30
N HIS A 244 -15.79 -4.31 2.50
CA HIS A 244 -16.19 -3.56 3.70
C HIS A 244 -17.38 -2.62 3.48
N LEU A 245 -18.17 -2.90 2.44
CA LEU A 245 -19.48 -2.34 2.08
C LEU A 245 -19.83 -0.99 2.74
N GLY A 246 -20.88 -0.97 3.56
CA GLY A 246 -21.40 0.25 4.18
C GLY A 246 -20.45 0.94 5.15
N SER A 247 -19.49 0.19 5.71
CA SER A 247 -18.54 0.69 6.71
C SER A 247 -17.36 1.44 6.10
N MET A 248 -17.02 1.19 4.84
CA MET A 248 -15.86 1.77 4.16
C MET A 248 -16.30 2.49 2.90
N GLN A 249 -16.62 3.77 3.06
CA GLN A 249 -17.13 4.63 1.99
C GLN A 249 -16.44 5.99 2.03
N GLY A 250 -16.44 6.66 0.89
CA GLY A 250 -15.87 7.99 0.74
C GLY A 250 -16.44 8.72 -0.46
N THR A 251 -16.03 9.98 -0.61
CA THR A 251 -16.51 10.86 -1.67
C THR A 251 -15.38 11.67 -2.29
N VAL A 252 -15.31 11.66 -3.62
CA VAL A 252 -14.49 12.62 -4.37
C VAL A 252 -15.39 13.77 -4.82
N ILE A 253 -15.09 14.99 -4.38
CA ILE A 253 -15.74 16.21 -4.84
C ILE A 253 -14.84 16.89 -5.86
N VAL A 254 -15.29 16.96 -7.11
CA VAL A 254 -14.60 17.66 -8.18
C VAL A 254 -15.26 19.03 -8.33
N LYS A 255 -14.52 20.09 -8.02
CA LYS A 255 -15.05 21.45 -8.08
C LYS A 255 -15.48 21.82 -9.50
N GLU A 256 -16.51 22.66 -9.59
CA GLU A 256 -16.76 23.41 -10.82
C GLU A 256 -15.51 24.21 -11.18
N ALA A 257 -15.18 24.27 -12.47
CA ALA A 257 -14.17 25.21 -12.92
C ALA A 257 -14.64 26.62 -12.56
N LEU A 258 -13.78 27.41 -11.91
CA LEU A 258 -14.09 28.81 -11.66
C LEU A 258 -14.38 29.47 -13.02
N SER A 259 -15.64 29.82 -13.26
CA SER A 259 -15.97 30.71 -14.37
C SER A 259 -15.39 32.07 -14.01
N ILE A 260 -14.28 32.43 -14.67
CA ILE A 260 -13.82 33.81 -14.68
C ILE A 260 -14.83 34.57 -15.57
N PRO A 261 -15.58 35.55 -15.03
CA PRO A 261 -16.49 36.36 -15.83
C PRO A 261 -15.75 37.22 -16.87
#